data_AF-A0A6P0XGR8-F1
#
_entry.id   AF-A0A6P0XGR8-F1
#
_cell.length_a   1.000
_cell.length_b   1.000
_cell.length_c   1.000
_cell.angle_alpha   90.00
_cell.angle_beta   90.00
_cell.angle_gamma   90.00
#
_symmetry.space_group_name_H-M   'P 1'
#
loop_
_entity.id
_entity.type
_entity.pdbx_description
1 polymer ?
#
loop_
_entity_poly.entity_id
_entity_poly.type
_entity_poly.pdbx_seq_one_letter_code
_entity_poly.pdbx_strand_id
1 'polypeptide(L)'
;MKQLDLLIRSLGKFGLWLNAALGFAFLYLPIFILVIYSFNDSRFNAIWRGFTLDWYRNLLQGATNDTITDVMIWDALKNSLLVAVISTIIATIFGTMIALALERFRFPGRTVLEAILFLPIIIPEITIGLSLLVFFSLSFQLIENFLGIR
;
A
#
# COMPACT_ATOMS: atom_id res chain seq x y z
N MET A 1 34.53 25.63 29.84
CA MET A 1 33.06 25.56 29.72
C MET A 1 32.61 25.62 28.26
N LYS A 2 32.76 26.74 27.52
CA LYS A 2 32.34 26.85 26.11
C LYS A 2 32.83 25.76 25.13
N GLN A 3 34.05 25.24 25.31
CA GLN A 3 34.59 24.17 24.43
C GLN A 3 33.91 22.82 24.64
N LEU A 4 33.49 22.49 25.87
CA LEU A 4 32.79 21.25 26.19
C LEU A 4 31.38 21.27 25.57
N ASP A 5 30.71 22.42 25.63
CA ASP A 5 29.38 22.61 25.04
C ASP A 5 29.41 22.45 23.50
N LEU A 6 30.46 22.93 22.84
CA LEU A 6 30.63 22.78 21.40
C LEU A 6 30.87 21.32 21.00
N LEU A 7 31.68 20.58 21.77
CA LEU A 7 31.92 19.15 21.55
C LEU A 7 30.65 18.32 21.76
N ILE A 8 29.90 18.57 22.83
CA ILE A 8 28.63 17.87 23.10
C ILE A 8 27.62 18.12 21.97
N ARG A 9 27.52 19.36 21.48
CA ARG A 9 26.65 19.71 20.35
C ARG A 9 27.09 19.06 19.04
N SER A 10 28.39 18.97 18.78
CA SER A 10 28.93 18.33 17.58
C SER A 10 28.70 16.81 17.61
N LEU A 11 28.97 16.16 18.74
CA LEU A 11 28.71 14.73 18.95
C LEU A 11 27.21 14.41 18.88
N GLY A 12 26.36 15.25 19.47
CA GLY A 12 24.90 15.10 19.40
C GLY A 12 24.38 15.22 17.96
N LYS A 13 24.87 16.20 17.19
CA LYS A 13 24.53 16.33 15.76
C LYS A 13 25.01 15.13 14.96
N PHE A 14 26.25 14.68 15.17
CA PHE A 14 26.79 13.50 14.50
C PHE A 14 25.98 12.25 14.82
N GLY A 15 25.64 12.04 16.10
CA GLY A 15 24.80 10.92 16.53
C GLY A 15 23.40 10.94 15.91
N LEU A 16 22.79 12.12 15.78
CA LEU A 16 21.50 12.28 15.09
C LEU A 16 21.61 11.89 13.61
N TRP A 17 22.62 12.41 12.90
CA TRP A 17 22.86 12.10 11.50
C TRP A 17 23.18 10.62 11.28
N LEU A 18 23.98 10.02 12.15
CA LEU A 18 24.30 8.60 12.08
C LEU A 18 23.06 7.72 12.29
N ASN A 19 22.22 8.03 13.28
CA ASN A 19 20.97 7.30 13.52
C ASN A 19 20.00 7.45 12.35
N ALA A 20 19.84 8.67 11.82
CA ALA A 20 19.02 8.90 10.64
C ALA A 20 19.54 8.10 9.44
N ALA A 21 20.86 8.15 9.18
CA ALA A 21 21.49 7.40 8.10
C ALA A 21 21.30 5.89 8.25
N LEU A 22 21.49 5.34 9.45
CA LEU A 22 21.27 3.91 9.73
C LEU A 22 19.80 3.52 9.57
N GLY A 23 18.86 4.35 10.04
CA GLY A 23 17.43 4.12 9.88
C GLY A 23 17.02 4.10 8.42
N PHE A 24 17.45 5.10 7.64
CA PHE A 24 17.21 5.13 6.19
C PHE A 24 17.90 3.96 5.48
N ALA A 25 19.14 3.64 5.81
CA ALA A 25 19.83 2.50 5.22
C ALA A 25 19.06 1.21 5.49
N PHE A 26 18.60 0.97 6.72
CA PHE A 26 17.81 -0.21 7.07
C PHE A 26 16.51 -0.32 6.26
N LEU A 27 15.77 0.79 6.11
CA LEU A 27 14.51 0.81 5.36
C LEU A 27 14.71 0.64 3.84
N TYR A 28 15.74 1.28 3.28
CA TYR A 28 15.96 1.32 1.84
C TYR A 28 16.82 0.16 1.32
N LEU A 29 17.65 -0.47 2.15
CA LEU A 29 18.46 -1.62 1.75
C LEU A 29 17.65 -2.77 1.12
N PRO A 30 16.52 -3.25 1.69
CA PRO A 30 15.74 -4.30 1.05
C PRO A 30 15.14 -3.85 -0.29
N ILE A 31 14.69 -2.58 -0.39
CA ILE A 31 14.18 -2.01 -1.65
C ILE A 31 15.30 -1.96 -2.69
N PHE A 32 16.49 -1.55 -2.28
CA PHE A 32 17.66 -1.50 -3.14
C PHE A 32 18.07 -2.90 -3.63
N ILE A 33 18.02 -3.90 -2.76
CA ILE A 33 18.24 -5.31 -3.14
C ILE A 33 17.19 -5.74 -4.17
N LEU A 34 15.91 -5.42 -3.96
CA LEU A 34 14.85 -5.72 -4.94
C LEU A 34 15.13 -5.06 -6.30
N VAL A 35 15.63 -3.83 -6.32
CA VAL A 35 16.03 -3.13 -7.56
C VAL A 35 17.24 -3.79 -8.21
N ILE A 36 18.22 -4.29 -7.46
CA ILE A 36 19.33 -5.06 -8.05
C ILE A 36 18.79 -6.35 -8.70
N TYR A 37 17.92 -7.08 -7.99
CA TYR A 37 17.35 -8.34 -8.46
C TYR A 37 16.36 -8.17 -9.63
N SER A 38 15.80 -6.98 -9.87
CA SER A 38 14.96 -6.75 -11.05
C SER A 38 15.75 -6.82 -12.36
N PHE A 39 17.08 -6.73 -12.31
CA PHE A 39 17.97 -6.96 -13.45
C PHE A 39 18.45 -8.42 -13.55
N ASN A 40 18.00 -9.32 -12.68
CA ASN A 40 18.46 -10.71 -12.69
C ASN A 40 17.78 -11.51 -13.83
N ASP A 41 18.58 -12.24 -14.60
CA ASP A 41 18.10 -13.18 -15.63
C ASP A 41 17.64 -14.52 -15.02
N SER A 42 16.78 -14.44 -14.01
CA SER A 42 16.18 -15.57 -13.33
C SER A 42 14.77 -15.24 -12.90
N ARG A 43 13.83 -16.16 -13.15
CA ARG A 43 12.45 -16.10 -12.62
C ARG A 43 12.38 -16.25 -11.10
N PHE A 44 13.42 -16.82 -10.48
CA PHE A 44 13.51 -17.00 -9.04
C PHE A 44 14.64 -16.14 -8.48
N ASN A 45 14.30 -15.26 -7.54
CA ASN A 45 15.22 -14.32 -6.87
C ASN A 45 16.24 -14.99 -5.92
N ALA A 46 16.43 -16.31 -6.00
CA ALA A 46 17.31 -17.06 -5.12
C ALA A 46 18.75 -17.19 -5.65
N ILE A 47 18.96 -17.06 -6.97
CA ILE A 47 20.26 -17.27 -7.61
C ILE A 47 20.46 -16.18 -8.67
N TRP A 48 21.58 -15.47 -8.58
CA TRP A 48 22.01 -14.54 -9.61
C TRP A 48 22.49 -15.32 -10.84
N ARG A 49 21.80 -15.16 -11.97
CA ARG A 49 22.12 -15.85 -13.22
C ARG A 49 22.80 -14.95 -14.25
N GLY A 50 22.52 -13.66 -14.23
CA GLY A 50 23.07 -12.69 -15.18
C GLY A 50 22.32 -11.37 -15.13
N PHE A 51 22.84 -10.35 -15.82
CA PHE A 51 22.17 -9.06 -15.98
C PHE A 51 21.31 -9.07 -17.24
N THR A 52 20.03 -8.70 -17.12
CA THR A 52 19.09 -8.55 -18.24
C THR A 52 18.20 -7.31 -18.09
N LEU A 53 17.72 -6.80 -19.22
CA LEU A 53 16.69 -5.76 -19.32
C LEU A 53 15.39 -6.28 -19.95
N ASP A 54 15.29 -7.59 -20.15
CA ASP A 54 14.18 -8.19 -20.90
C ASP A 54 12.84 -7.99 -20.18
N TRP A 55 12.81 -8.02 -18.85
CA TRP A 55 11.61 -7.69 -18.06
C TRP A 55 11.04 -6.31 -18.38
N TYR A 56 11.90 -5.30 -18.48
CA TYR A 56 11.50 -3.93 -18.81
C TYR A 56 11.11 -3.80 -20.28
N ARG A 57 11.85 -4.46 -21.18
CA ARG A 57 11.53 -4.46 -22.62
C ARG A 57 10.19 -5.12 -22.88
N ASN A 58 9.91 -6.27 -22.27
CA ASN A 58 8.63 -6.98 -22.40
C ASN A 58 7.47 -6.15 -21.84
N LEU A 59 7.67 -5.47 -20.70
CA LEU A 59 6.65 -4.56 -20.15
C LEU A 59 6.30 -3.41 -21.10
N LEU A 60 7.30 -2.83 -21.78
CA LEU A 60 7.12 -1.74 -22.74
C LEU A 60 6.61 -2.22 -24.11
N GLN A 61 7.03 -3.39 -24.57
CA GLN A 61 6.59 -3.98 -25.84
C GLN A 61 5.19 -4.58 -25.74
N GLY A 62 4.81 -5.15 -24.60
CA GLY A 62 3.46 -5.59 -24.30
C GLY A 62 2.44 -4.46 -24.18
N ALA A 63 2.89 -3.20 -24.04
CA ALA A 63 2.04 -2.03 -24.23
C ALA A 63 1.71 -1.76 -25.71
N THR A 64 2.45 -2.38 -26.65
CA THR A 64 2.36 -2.15 -28.10
C THR A 64 1.89 -3.39 -28.88
N ASN A 65 2.16 -4.60 -28.37
CA ASN A 65 1.86 -5.88 -29.02
C ASN A 65 0.94 -6.75 -28.13
N ASP A 66 -0.14 -7.29 -28.72
CA ASP A 66 -1.19 -8.12 -28.10
C ASP A 66 -0.71 -9.51 -27.62
N THR A 67 0.34 -9.58 -26.80
CA THR A 67 0.72 -10.81 -26.10
C THR A 67 -0.10 -10.92 -24.83
N ILE A 68 -0.94 -11.96 -24.73
CA ILE A 68 -1.99 -12.16 -23.72
C ILE A 68 -1.51 -11.96 -22.26
N THR A 69 -0.23 -12.20 -21.96
CA THR A 69 0.31 -12.09 -20.59
C THR A 69 0.63 -10.64 -20.18
N ASP A 70 1.02 -9.78 -21.12
CA ASP A 70 1.52 -8.43 -20.80
C ASP A 70 0.40 -7.38 -20.76
N VAL A 71 -0.67 -7.59 -21.53
CA VAL A 71 -1.92 -6.78 -21.48
C VAL A 71 -2.51 -6.79 -20.06
N MET A 72 -2.43 -7.93 -19.36
CA MET A 72 -2.96 -8.09 -18.01
C MET A 72 -2.26 -7.17 -16.98
N ILE A 73 -0.98 -6.85 -17.14
CA ILE A 73 -0.23 -6.03 -16.19
C ILE A 73 -0.68 -4.57 -16.29
N TRP A 74 -0.85 -4.05 -17.50
CA TRP A 74 -1.30 -2.67 -17.73
C TRP A 74 -2.74 -2.47 -17.29
N ASP A 75 -3.61 -3.45 -17.52
CA ASP A 75 -4.99 -3.38 -17.05
C ASP A 75 -5.08 -3.51 -15.52
N ALA A 76 -4.27 -4.37 -14.89
CA ALA A 76 -4.16 -4.43 -13.44
C ALA A 76 -3.67 -3.10 -12.83
N LEU A 77 -2.69 -2.44 -13.47
CA LEU A 77 -2.19 -1.13 -13.05
C LEU A 77 -3.28 -0.06 -13.16
N LYS A 78 -3.99 0.00 -14.30
CA LYS A 78 -5.11 0.93 -14.50
C LYS A 78 -6.20 0.73 -13.46
N ASN A 79 -6.62 -0.51 -13.23
CA ASN A 79 -7.64 -0.85 -12.23
C ASN A 79 -7.19 -0.44 -10.82
N SER A 80 -5.95 -0.73 -10.46
CA SER A 80 -5.39 -0.35 -9.15
C SER A 80 -5.36 1.16 -8.96
N LEU A 81 -4.91 1.92 -9.97
CA LEU A 81 -4.89 3.39 -9.93
C LEU A 81 -6.30 3.99 -9.86
N LEU A 82 -7.22 3.49 -10.68
CA LEU A 82 -8.61 3.95 -10.69
C LEU A 82 -9.25 3.75 -9.32
N VAL A 83 -9.15 2.53 -8.78
CA VAL A 83 -9.71 2.19 -7.46
C VAL A 83 -9.03 3.01 -6.37
N ALA A 84 -7.70 3.15 -6.39
CA ALA A 84 -6.97 3.91 -5.39
C ALA A 84 -7.38 5.38 -5.37
N VAL A 85 -7.52 6.02 -6.54
CA VAL A 85 -7.92 7.44 -6.63
C VAL A 85 -9.34 7.64 -6.12
N ILE A 86 -10.30 6.84 -6.62
CA ILE A 86 -11.70 6.97 -6.23
C ILE A 86 -11.87 6.68 -4.74
N SER A 87 -11.25 5.61 -4.24
CA SER A 87 -11.30 5.23 -2.83
C SER A 87 -10.69 6.32 -1.95
N THR A 88 -9.54 6.89 -2.32
CA THR A 88 -8.89 7.96 -1.56
C THR A 88 -9.76 9.20 -1.46
N ILE A 89 -10.37 9.63 -2.56
CA ILE A 89 -11.25 10.81 -2.58
C ILE A 89 -12.44 10.59 -1.65
N ILE A 90 -13.13 9.46 -1.81
CA ILE A 90 -14.31 9.10 -1.00
C ILE A 90 -13.92 8.99 0.48
N ALA A 91 -12.87 8.22 0.79
CA ALA A 91 -12.39 8.02 2.16
C ALA A 91 -11.95 9.33 2.83
N THR A 92 -11.29 10.23 2.08
CA THR A 92 -10.83 11.52 2.62
C THR A 92 -12.02 12.42 2.92
N ILE A 93 -13.03 12.49 2.04
CA ILE A 93 -14.23 13.30 2.28
C ILE A 93 -14.97 12.79 3.51
N PHE A 94 -15.34 11.50 3.54
CA PHE A 94 -16.08 10.93 4.67
C PHE A 94 -15.26 10.93 5.97
N GLY A 95 -13.99 10.56 5.90
CA GLY A 95 -13.08 10.56 7.05
C GLY A 95 -12.92 11.95 7.65
N THR A 96 -12.74 12.98 6.83
CA THR A 96 -12.64 14.38 7.29
C THR A 96 -13.95 14.85 7.89
N MET A 97 -15.10 14.55 7.27
CA MET A 97 -16.41 14.90 7.81
C MET A 97 -16.65 14.26 9.19
N ILE A 98 -16.35 12.97 9.33
CA ILE A 98 -16.49 12.24 10.60
C ILE A 98 -15.53 12.79 11.65
N ALA A 99 -14.27 13.03 11.30
CA ALA A 99 -13.29 13.61 12.21
C ALA A 99 -13.74 14.98 12.74
N LEU A 100 -14.22 15.86 11.86
CA LEU A 100 -14.77 17.16 12.26
C LEU A 100 -16.02 17.01 13.14
N ALA A 101 -16.89 16.04 12.83
CA ALA A 101 -18.10 15.79 13.61
C ALA A 101 -17.78 15.32 15.04
N LEU A 102 -16.85 14.38 15.17
CA LEU A 102 -16.41 13.82 16.46
C LEU A 102 -15.69 14.85 17.34
N GLU A 103 -14.90 15.73 16.72
CA GLU A 103 -14.13 16.75 17.44
C GLU A 103 -15.01 17.92 17.89
N ARG A 104 -15.93 18.38 17.03
CA ARG A 104 -16.68 19.63 17.28
C ARG A 104 -18.04 19.43 17.94
N PHE A 105 -18.65 18.26 17.84
CA PHE A 105 -20.02 18.04 18.32
C PHE A 105 -20.13 16.90 19.34
N ARG A 106 -21.16 16.98 20.20
CA ARG A 106 -21.59 15.91 21.08
C ARG A 106 -22.96 15.44 20.63
N PHE A 107 -23.07 14.19 20.19
CA PHE A 107 -24.30 13.60 19.67
C PHE A 107 -24.48 12.18 20.21
N PRO A 108 -25.74 11.69 20.33
CA PRO A 108 -26.00 10.32 20.75
C PRO A 108 -25.48 9.33 19.71
N GLY A 109 -24.75 8.30 20.15
CA GLY A 109 -24.13 7.29 19.26
C GLY A 109 -22.66 7.56 18.93
N ARG A 110 -22.06 8.65 19.42
CA ARG A 110 -20.63 8.96 19.25
C ARG A 110 -19.70 7.80 19.59
N THR A 111 -19.87 7.17 20.75
CA THR A 111 -19.02 6.05 21.21
C THR A 111 -19.13 4.83 20.28
N VAL A 112 -20.31 4.57 19.71
CA VAL A 112 -20.49 3.48 18.74
C VAL A 112 -19.77 3.81 17.44
N LEU A 113 -19.87 5.04 16.95
CA LEU A 113 -19.14 5.48 15.76
C LEU A 113 -17.62 5.38 15.95
N GLU A 114 -17.09 5.85 17.09
CA GLU A 114 -15.68 5.70 17.44
C GLU A 114 -15.28 4.21 17.45
N ALA A 115 -16.07 3.35 18.09
CA ALA A 115 -15.79 1.90 18.10
C ALA A 115 -15.74 1.30 16.69
N ILE A 116 -16.67 1.67 15.80
CA ILE A 116 -16.67 1.21 14.40
C ILE A 116 -15.40 1.65 13.67
N LEU A 117 -14.93 2.87 13.90
CA LEU A 117 -13.69 3.39 13.29
C LEU A 117 -12.44 2.66 13.79
N PHE A 118 -12.45 2.15 15.02
CA PHE A 118 -11.35 1.36 15.58
C PHE A 118 -11.37 -0.12 15.19
N LEU A 119 -12.51 -0.66 14.74
CA LEU A 119 -12.61 -2.08 14.36
C LEU A 119 -11.56 -2.51 13.31
N PRO A 120 -11.31 -1.77 12.21
CA PRO A 120 -10.33 -2.18 11.21
C PRO A 120 -8.90 -2.26 11.74
N ILE A 121 -8.57 -1.57 12.83
CA ILE A 121 -7.25 -1.61 13.46
C ILE A 121 -7.05 -2.92 14.24
N ILE A 122 -8.15 -3.49 14.76
CA ILE A 122 -8.14 -4.71 15.59
C ILE A 122 -8.30 -5.96 14.73
N ILE A 123 -9.11 -5.88 13.67
CA ILE A 123 -9.42 -7.03 12.81
C ILE A 123 -8.21 -7.31 11.90
N PRO A 124 -7.73 -8.57 11.83
CA PRO A 124 -6.67 -8.95 10.90
C PRO A 124 -7.09 -8.72 9.44
N GLU A 125 -6.17 -8.22 8.62
CA GLU A 125 -6.44 -7.89 7.21
C GLU A 125 -6.95 -9.09 6.39
N ILE A 126 -6.39 -10.28 6.65
CA ILE A 126 -6.81 -11.53 5.97
C ILE A 126 -8.29 -11.83 6.25
N THR A 127 -8.75 -11.58 7.48
CA THR A 127 -10.14 -11.78 7.86
C THR A 127 -11.06 -10.82 7.11
N ILE A 128 -10.69 -9.54 6.99
CA ILE A 128 -11.44 -8.55 6.21
C ILE A 128 -11.54 -9.00 4.74
N GLY A 129 -10.44 -9.50 4.16
CA GLY A 129 -10.42 -10.01 2.79
C GLY A 129 -11.39 -11.16 2.57
N LEU A 130 -11.38 -12.17 3.45
CA LEU A 130 -12.32 -13.30 3.38
C LEU A 130 -13.77 -12.86 3.60
N SER A 131 -14.02 -11.96 4.56
CA SER A 131 -15.36 -11.44 4.83
C SER A 131 -15.92 -10.68 3.64
N LEU A 132 -15.12 -9.85 2.96
CA LEU A 132 -15.54 -9.16 1.75
C LEU A 132 -15.84 -10.14 0.61
N LEU A 133 -15.00 -11.16 0.42
CA LEU A 133 -15.24 -12.20 -0.60
C LEU A 133 -16.59 -12.89 -0.38
N VAL A 134 -16.86 -13.33 0.84
CA VAL A 134 -18.13 -13.99 1.20
C VAL A 134 -19.29 -13.02 1.05
N PHE A 135 -19.13 -11.77 1.53
CA PHE A 135 -20.15 -10.74 1.42
C PHE A 135 -20.55 -10.48 -0.04
N PHE A 136 -19.60 -10.27 -0.94
CA PHE A 136 -19.90 -10.03 -2.35
C PHE A 136 -20.46 -11.27 -3.03
N SER A 137 -19.94 -12.46 -2.74
CA SER A 137 -20.48 -13.70 -3.29
C SER A 137 -21.94 -13.92 -2.92
N LEU A 138 -22.30 -13.76 -1.63
CA LEU A 138 -23.67 -13.84 -1.17
C LEU A 138 -24.54 -12.72 -1.74
N SER A 139 -24.02 -11.49 -1.80
CA SER A 139 -24.76 -10.35 -2.35
C SER A 139 -25.12 -10.57 -3.81
N PHE A 140 -24.18 -11.06 -4.62
CA PHE A 140 -24.43 -11.34 -6.03
C PHE A 140 -25.41 -12.50 -6.21
N GLN A 141 -25.26 -13.60 -5.44
CA GLN A 141 -26.22 -14.69 -5.46
C GLN A 141 -27.64 -14.23 -5.10
N LEU A 142 -27.78 -13.35 -4.10
CA LEU A 142 -29.08 -12.77 -3.75
C LEU A 142 -29.63 -11.96 -4.92
N ILE A 143 -28.83 -11.09 -5.53
CA ILE A 143 -29.23 -10.27 -6.67
C ILE A 143 -29.67 -11.16 -7.85
N GLU A 144 -28.91 -12.19 -8.19
CA GLU A 144 -29.23 -13.15 -9.26
C GLU A 144 -30.54 -13.87 -8.98
N ASN A 145 -30.75 -14.33 -7.74
CA ASN A 145 -31.99 -15.00 -7.33
C ASN A 145 -33.21 -14.07 -7.40
N PHE A 146 -33.04 -12.77 -7.10
CA PHE A 146 -34.11 -11.79 -7.19
C PHE A 146 -34.39 -11.33 -8.63
N LEU A 147 -33.36 -11.19 -9.46
CA LEU A 147 -33.48 -10.69 -10.84
C LEU A 147 -33.72 -11.81 -11.86
N GLY A 148 -33.54 -13.08 -11.50
CA GLY A 148 -33.76 -14.24 -12.37
C GLY A 148 -32.75 -14.34 -13.53
N ILE A 149 -31.65 -13.60 -13.47
CA ILE A 149 -30.58 -13.62 -14.47
C ILE A 149 -29.55 -14.63 -13.97
N ARG A 150 -29.44 -15.77 -14.66
CA ARG A 150 -28.33 -16.73 -14.49
C ARG A 150 -27.19 -16.37 -15.43
#